data_AF-A0A1Y5I034-F1
#
_entry.id   AF-A0A1Y5I034-F1
#
_cell.length_a   1.000
_cell.length_b   1.000
_cell.length_c   1.000
_cell.angle_alpha   90.00
_cell.angle_beta   90.00
_cell.angle_gamma   90.00
#
_symmetry.space_group_name_H-M   'P 1'
#
loop_
_entity.id
_entity.type
_entity.pdbx_description
1 polymer ?
#
loop_
_entity_poly.entity_id
_entity_poly.type
_entity_poly.pdbx_seq_one_letter_code
_entity_poly.pdbx_strand_id
1 'polypeptide(L)'
;MHYQRKSPYDSSNLMTLIKLFLFSFTFSITALSANALVVLQYHHVDEGTPSSTSISPEQFRQHMQLIEELGFDVVDLELATREELAKREELKNTHKPITSKQVAISFDDAYASIFTHAYPELKRRNWPFTLFVNTQAVNEKH
;
A
#
# COMPACT_ATOMS: atom_id res chain seq x y z
N MET A 1 -65.87 13.35 -30.75
CA MET A 1 -65.53 12.78 -29.43
C MET A 1 -64.03 12.46 -29.42
N HIS A 2 -63.23 13.17 -28.63
CA HIS A 2 -61.79 12.96 -28.52
C HIS A 2 -61.49 12.36 -27.15
N TYR A 3 -61.12 11.08 -27.12
CA TYR A 3 -60.80 10.35 -25.89
C TYR A 3 -59.30 10.52 -25.61
N GLN A 4 -58.94 11.41 -24.69
CA GLN A 4 -57.56 11.47 -24.20
C GLN A 4 -57.30 10.32 -23.22
N ARG A 5 -56.50 9.34 -23.65
CA ARG A 5 -55.91 8.33 -22.75
C ARG A 5 -54.90 9.04 -21.84
N LYS A 6 -55.24 9.25 -20.57
CA LYS A 6 -54.23 9.55 -19.55
C LYS A 6 -53.40 8.30 -19.30
N SER A 7 -52.08 8.44 -19.39
CA SER A 7 -51.12 7.38 -19.08
C SER A 7 -51.31 6.93 -17.62
N PRO A 8 -51.38 5.62 -17.33
CA PRO A 8 -51.55 5.09 -15.96
C PRO A 8 -50.27 5.20 -15.11
N TYR A 9 -49.18 5.74 -15.65
CA TYR A 9 -47.92 5.89 -14.94
C TYR A 9 -47.82 7.24 -14.23
N ASP A 10 -47.78 7.19 -12.89
CA ASP A 10 -47.44 8.35 -12.08
C ASP A 10 -45.93 8.65 -12.17
N SER A 11 -45.60 9.64 -13.00
CA SER A 11 -44.24 10.11 -13.23
C SER A 11 -43.50 10.55 -11.96
N SER A 12 -44.21 10.88 -10.87
CA SER A 12 -43.60 11.30 -9.61
C SER A 12 -42.84 10.17 -8.91
N ASN A 13 -43.39 8.94 -8.94
CA ASN A 13 -42.75 7.76 -8.38
C ASN A 13 -41.53 7.32 -9.21
N LEU A 14 -41.63 7.44 -10.54
CA LEU A 14 -40.51 7.17 -11.45
C LEU A 14 -39.35 8.16 -11.24
N MET A 15 -39.66 9.45 -11.13
CA MET A 15 -38.65 10.47 -10.83
C MET A 15 -38.03 10.30 -9.44
N THR A 16 -38.80 9.83 -8.46
CA THR A 16 -38.30 9.53 -7.11
C THR A 16 -37.37 8.32 -7.11
N LEU A 17 -37.71 7.25 -7.84
CA LEU A 17 -36.85 6.08 -8.03
C LEU A 17 -35.55 6.43 -8.79
N ILE A 18 -35.63 7.27 -9.83
CA ILE A 18 -34.45 7.76 -10.55
C ILE A 18 -33.54 8.58 -9.62
N LYS A 19 -34.12 9.46 -8.78
CA LYS A 19 -33.35 10.25 -7.81
C LYS A 19 -32.68 9.37 -6.76
N LEU A 20 -33.37 8.34 -6.24
CA LEU A 20 -32.81 7.38 -5.29
C LEU A 20 -31.69 6.54 -5.91
N PHE A 21 -31.87 6.09 -7.15
CA PHE A 21 -30.84 5.36 -7.90
C PHE A 21 -29.62 6.26 -8.17
N LEU A 22 -29.82 7.49 -8.65
CA LEU A 22 -28.74 8.45 -8.88
C LEU A 22 -27.99 8.79 -7.59
N PHE A 23 -28.69 8.97 -6.46
CA PHE A 23 -28.09 9.24 -5.15
C PHE A 23 -27.26 8.06 -4.61
N SER A 24 -27.77 6.83 -4.75
CA SER A 24 -27.03 5.61 -4.39
C SER A 24 -25.81 5.38 -5.30
N PHE A 25 -25.92 5.75 -6.58
CA PHE A 25 -24.83 5.64 -7.55
C PHE A 25 -23.71 6.66 -7.28
N THR A 26 -24.02 7.92 -6.93
CA THR A 26 -22.99 8.91 -6.57
C THR A 26 -22.28 8.59 -5.25
N PHE A 27 -22.97 8.03 -4.27
CA PHE A 27 -22.33 7.64 -3.00
C PHE A 27 -21.36 6.45 -3.16
N SER A 28 -21.61 5.58 -4.13
CA SER A 28 -20.74 4.41 -4.39
C SER A 28 -19.43 4.76 -5.10
N ILE A 29 -19.32 5.95 -5.72
CA ILE A 29 -18.14 6.33 -6.52
C ILE A 29 -17.07 7.04 -5.69
N THR A 30 -17.38 7.48 -4.47
CA THR A 30 -16.37 8.08 -3.58
C THR A 30 -15.71 7.02 -2.70
N ALA A 31 -14.96 6.10 -3.31
CA ALA A 31 -13.98 5.32 -2.56
C ALA A 31 -12.88 6.28 -2.10
N LEU A 32 -12.84 6.59 -0.80
CA LEU A 32 -11.78 7.41 -0.23
C LEU A 32 -10.48 6.61 -0.30
N SER A 33 -9.67 6.86 -1.34
CA SER A 33 -8.34 6.28 -1.44
C SER A 33 -7.46 6.92 -0.37
N ALA A 34 -7.20 6.19 0.71
CA ALA A 34 -6.21 6.58 1.69
C ALA A 34 -4.82 6.32 1.10
N ASN A 35 -4.17 7.38 0.64
CA ASN A 35 -2.78 7.31 0.21
C ASN A 35 -1.91 7.35 1.48
N ALA A 36 -1.19 6.27 1.73
CA ALA A 36 -0.32 6.12 2.89
C ALA A 36 0.99 5.49 2.46
N LEU A 37 2.06 5.78 3.21
CA LEU A 37 3.31 5.04 3.14
C LEU A 37 3.06 3.61 3.64
N VAL A 38 3.27 2.61 2.77
CA VAL A 38 3.29 1.20 3.16
C VAL A 38 4.68 0.85 3.68
N VAL A 39 4.76 0.14 4.80
CA VAL A 39 6.05 -0.36 5.34
C VAL A 39 6.00 -1.88 5.38
N LEU A 40 6.88 -2.53 4.63
CA LEU A 40 7.03 -3.99 4.60
C LEU A 40 8.20 -4.39 5.48
N GLN A 41 7.92 -5.22 6.49
CA GLN A 41 8.91 -5.66 7.47
C GLN A 41 9.21 -7.16 7.28
N TYR A 42 10.50 -7.47 7.15
CA TYR A 42 11.02 -8.84 7.02
C TYR A 42 12.00 -9.15 8.16
N HIS A 43 12.24 -10.42 8.45
CA HIS A 43 13.32 -10.87 9.36
C HIS A 43 14.30 -11.75 8.60
N HIS A 44 13.86 -12.95 8.21
CA HIS A 44 14.66 -13.92 7.45
C HIS A 44 14.21 -14.01 6.00
N VAL A 45 15.17 -14.07 5.09
CA VAL A 45 14.95 -14.48 3.70
C VAL A 45 15.66 -15.80 3.49
N ASP A 46 15.13 -16.86 4.11
CA ASP A 46 15.74 -18.19 4.18
C ASP A 46 14.65 -19.26 4.34
N GLU A 47 14.95 -20.47 3.86
CA GLU A 47 14.11 -21.66 4.04
C GLU A 47 14.56 -22.51 5.25
N GLY A 48 15.76 -22.27 5.77
CA GLY A 48 16.37 -23.04 6.86
C GLY A 48 16.02 -22.55 8.28
N THR A 49 15.24 -21.48 8.41
CA THR A 49 14.93 -20.82 9.69
C THR A 49 13.47 -21.03 10.11
N PRO A 50 13.09 -20.78 11.38
CA PRO A 50 11.72 -20.97 11.83
C PRO A 50 10.70 -20.23 10.96
N SER A 51 9.69 -20.96 10.48
CA SER A 51 8.76 -20.47 9.46
C SER A 51 7.90 -19.27 9.87
N SER A 52 7.73 -19.03 11.17
CA SER A 52 6.89 -17.95 11.68
C SER A 52 7.38 -16.54 11.31
N THR A 53 8.68 -16.37 11.03
CA THR A 53 9.30 -15.09 10.67
C THR A 53 10.19 -15.18 9.42
N SER A 54 10.03 -16.25 8.64
CA SER A 54 10.86 -16.52 7.46
C SER A 54 10.02 -16.53 6.19
N ILE A 55 10.61 -16.02 5.11
CA ILE A 55 10.12 -16.21 3.75
C ILE A 55 11.23 -16.83 2.90
N SER A 56 10.88 -17.62 1.89
CA SER A 56 11.90 -18.13 0.99
C SER A 56 12.51 -17.03 0.12
N PRO A 57 13.75 -17.20 -0.37
CA PRO A 57 14.34 -16.29 -1.37
C PRO A 57 13.46 -16.12 -2.61
N GLU A 58 12.78 -17.18 -3.04
CA GLU A 58 11.87 -17.13 -4.20
C GLU A 58 10.62 -16.31 -3.89
N GLN A 59 10.00 -16.50 -2.72
CA GLN A 59 8.87 -15.66 -2.28
C GLN A 59 9.27 -14.19 -2.16
N PHE A 60 10.47 -13.90 -1.64
CA PHE A 60 10.98 -12.54 -1.59
C PHE A 60 11.09 -11.93 -2.99
N ARG A 61 11.62 -12.70 -3.96
CA ARG A 61 11.68 -12.27 -5.37
C ARG A 61 10.30 -11.97 -5.95
N GLN A 62 9.31 -12.81 -5.66
CA GLN A 62 7.93 -12.63 -6.10
C GLN A 62 7.31 -11.38 -5.47
N HIS A 63 7.59 -11.08 -4.21
CA HIS A 63 7.18 -9.82 -3.59
C HIS A 63 7.79 -8.60 -4.30
N MET A 64 9.08 -8.65 -4.66
CA MET A 64 9.72 -7.55 -5.40
C MET A 64 9.08 -7.34 -6.78
N GLN A 65 8.77 -8.43 -7.49
CA GLN A 65 8.05 -8.35 -8.77
C GLN A 65 6.65 -7.75 -8.59
N LEU A 66 5.92 -8.15 -7.56
CA LEU A 66 4.60 -7.62 -7.28
C LEU A 66 4.62 -6.12 -6.97
N ILE A 67 5.65 -5.63 -6.26
CA ILE A 67 5.86 -4.19 -6.00
C ILE A 67 6.01 -3.42 -7.33
N GLU A 68 6.81 -3.95 -8.27
CA GLU A 68 6.98 -3.37 -9.61
C GLU A 68 5.67 -3.37 -10.40
N GLU A 69 4.97 -4.51 -10.44
CA GLU A 69 3.72 -4.68 -11.18
C GLU A 69 2.58 -3.77 -10.68
N LEU A 70 2.53 -3.54 -9.37
CA LEU A 70 1.53 -2.66 -8.74
C LEU A 70 1.85 -1.16 -8.87
N GLY A 71 3.04 -0.83 -9.38
CA GLY A 71 3.52 0.54 -9.61
C GLY A 71 3.81 1.28 -8.31
N PHE A 72 4.41 0.61 -7.32
CA PHE A 72 4.89 1.26 -6.11
C PHE A 72 6.27 1.90 -6.33
N ASP A 73 6.44 3.11 -5.81
CA ASP A 73 7.74 3.74 -5.64
C ASP A 73 8.38 3.22 -4.35
N VAL A 74 9.54 2.56 -4.48
CA VAL A 74 10.31 2.11 -3.32
C VAL A 74 11.12 3.27 -2.77
N VAL A 75 10.84 3.65 -1.54
CA VAL A 75 11.37 4.87 -0.90
C VAL A 75 12.18 4.55 0.34
N ASP A 76 13.08 5.48 0.69
CA ASP A 76 13.77 5.45 1.97
C ASP A 76 12.78 5.65 3.12
N LEU A 77 12.83 4.77 4.13
CA LEU A 77 11.87 4.77 5.23
C LEU A 77 11.96 6.03 6.08
N GLU A 78 13.16 6.50 6.39
CA GLU A 78 13.34 7.67 7.26
C GLU A 78 12.81 8.92 6.57
N LEU A 79 13.27 9.16 5.33
CA LEU A 79 12.85 10.33 4.55
C LEU A 79 11.34 10.31 4.30
N ALA A 80 10.80 9.19 3.85
CA ALA A 80 9.36 9.07 3.57
C ALA A 80 8.52 9.25 4.83
N THR A 81 8.95 8.73 5.97
CA THR A 81 8.26 8.93 7.26
C THR A 81 8.27 10.40 7.67
N ARG A 82 9.42 11.08 7.56
CA ARG A 82 9.52 12.52 7.89
C ARG A 82 8.65 13.37 6.98
N GLU A 83 8.62 13.05 5.69
CA GLU A 83 7.74 13.71 4.73
C GLU A 83 6.26 13.49 5.06
N GLU A 84 5.85 12.26 5.35
CA GLU A 84 4.46 11.93 5.68
C GLU A 84 4.00 12.66 6.95
N LEU A 85 4.85 12.72 7.98
CA LEU A 85 4.57 13.46 9.20
C LEU A 85 4.45 14.98 8.94
N ALA A 86 5.37 15.55 8.15
CA ALA A 86 5.32 16.97 7.79
C ALA A 86 4.07 17.31 6.95
N LYS A 87 3.72 16.45 5.99
CA LYS A 87 2.50 16.60 5.16
C LYS A 87 1.24 16.60 6.01
N ARG A 88 1.15 15.73 7.04
CA ARG A 88 0.00 15.72 7.96
C ARG A 88 -0.17 17.02 8.74
N GLU A 89 0.91 17.75 8.99
CA GLU A 89 0.83 19.08 9.59
C GLU A 89 0.32 20.14 8.59
N GLU A 90 0.75 20.06 7.33
CA GLU A 90 0.36 20.99 6.25
C GLU A 90 -1.05 20.75 5.70
N LEU A 91 -1.49 19.49 5.62
CA LEU A 91 -2.82 19.06 5.15
C LEU A 91 -3.97 19.52 6.07
N LYS A 92 -3.67 20.00 7.28
CA LYS A 92 -4.65 20.75 8.09
C LYS A 92 -5.14 22.02 7.38
N ASN A 93 -4.38 22.52 6.40
CA ASN A 93 -4.65 23.78 5.69
C ASN A 93 -4.86 23.62 4.17
N THR A 94 -4.51 22.49 3.54
CA THR A 94 -4.73 22.27 2.09
C THR A 94 -5.01 20.79 1.74
N HIS A 95 -6.04 20.50 0.95
CA HIS A 95 -6.40 19.14 0.50
C HIS A 95 -5.61 18.71 -0.74
N LYS A 96 -4.27 18.71 -0.69
CA LYS A 96 -3.47 18.27 -1.83
C LYS A 96 -3.40 16.73 -1.86
N PRO A 97 -3.84 16.05 -2.93
CA PRO A 97 -3.76 14.59 -2.99
C PRO A 97 -2.31 14.13 -3.02
N ILE A 98 -1.97 13.12 -2.22
CA ILE A 98 -0.74 12.33 -2.38
C ILE A 98 -0.98 11.42 -3.59
N THR A 99 -0.21 11.57 -4.66
CA THR A 99 -0.50 10.92 -5.95
C THR A 99 0.33 9.66 -6.24
N SER A 100 1.31 9.32 -5.39
CA SER A 100 2.21 8.16 -5.61
C SER A 100 1.99 7.08 -4.56
N LYS A 101 1.89 5.81 -5.00
CA LYS A 101 1.90 4.65 -4.11
C LYS A 101 3.34 4.43 -3.63
N GLN A 102 3.61 4.65 -2.35
CA GLN A 102 4.96 4.51 -1.80
C GLN A 102 5.06 3.28 -0.90
N VAL A 103 6.19 2.57 -0.99
CA VAL A 103 6.53 1.47 -0.11
C VAL A 103 7.95 1.60 0.41
N ALA A 104 8.14 1.40 1.71
CA ALA A 104 9.44 1.25 2.33
C ALA A 104 9.66 -0.22 2.70
N ILE A 105 10.87 -0.72 2.46
CA ILE A 105 11.28 -2.09 2.79
C ILE A 105 12.20 -2.01 4.02
N SER A 106 11.89 -2.78 5.06
CA SER A 106 12.72 -2.90 6.26
C SER A 106 13.01 -4.35 6.63
N PHE A 107 14.15 -4.55 7.27
CA PHE A 107 14.55 -5.82 7.87
C PHE A 107 14.93 -5.62 9.33
N ASP A 108 14.54 -6.57 10.18
CA ASP A 108 14.87 -6.59 11.59
C ASP A 108 15.98 -7.63 11.86
N ASP A 109 16.61 -7.54 13.02
CA ASP A 109 17.61 -8.47 13.60
C ASP A 109 18.95 -8.65 12.85
N ALA A 110 19.09 -8.15 11.62
CA ALA A 110 20.33 -8.23 10.84
C ALA A 110 20.85 -9.66 10.57
N TYR A 111 19.95 -10.60 10.31
CA TYR A 111 20.31 -11.96 9.90
C TYR A 111 21.16 -11.99 8.62
N ALA A 112 22.11 -12.92 8.56
CA ALA A 112 22.99 -13.11 7.40
C ALA A 112 22.22 -13.36 6.09
N SER A 113 21.05 -13.99 6.17
CA SER A 113 20.14 -14.25 5.04
C SER A 113 19.74 -12.97 4.30
N ILE A 114 19.69 -11.83 4.98
CA ILE A 114 19.43 -10.53 4.37
C ILE A 114 20.56 -10.18 3.39
N PHE A 115 21.81 -10.33 3.80
CA PHE A 115 22.95 -10.03 2.94
C PHE A 115 23.12 -11.06 1.81
N THR A 116 22.87 -12.34 2.08
CA THR A 116 23.09 -13.40 1.09
C THR A 116 21.96 -13.53 0.07
N HIS A 117 20.70 -13.29 0.48
CA HIS A 117 19.53 -13.55 -0.37
C HIS A 117 18.73 -12.30 -0.72
N ALA A 118 18.52 -11.37 0.23
CA ALA A 118 17.69 -10.18 -0.02
C ALA A 118 18.46 -9.05 -0.72
N TYR A 119 19.66 -8.73 -0.24
CA TYR A 119 20.48 -7.63 -0.72
C TYR A 119 20.80 -7.69 -2.22
N PRO A 120 21.14 -8.85 -2.84
CA PRO A 120 21.37 -8.92 -4.27
C PRO A 120 20.14 -8.49 -5.10
N GLU A 121 18.94 -8.84 -4.65
CA GLU A 121 17.68 -8.52 -5.34
C GLU A 121 17.27 -7.04 -5.21
N LEU A 122 17.58 -6.42 -4.08
CA LEU A 122 17.37 -4.98 -3.86
C LEU A 122 18.43 -4.15 -4.61
N LYS A 123 19.70 -4.59 -4.57
CA LYS A 123 20.82 -3.92 -5.24
C LYS A 123 20.64 -3.85 -6.74
N ARG A 124 20.24 -4.95 -7.39
CA ARG A 124 20.00 -4.98 -8.85
C ARG A 124 18.86 -4.05 -9.29
N ARG A 125 17.95 -3.70 -8.39
CA ARG A 125 16.83 -2.77 -8.61
C ARG A 125 17.15 -1.34 -8.21
N ASN A 126 18.31 -1.11 -7.58
CA ASN A 126 18.67 0.16 -6.95
C ASN A 126 17.62 0.62 -5.94
N TRP A 127 17.08 -0.32 -5.16
CA TRP A 127 16.03 -0.05 -4.18
C TRP A 127 16.60 0.24 -2.79
N PRO A 128 16.15 1.31 -2.13
CA PRO A 128 16.50 1.58 -0.74
C PRO A 128 15.83 0.55 0.18
N PHE A 129 16.48 0.30 1.32
CA PHE A 129 15.92 -0.50 2.40
C PHE A 129 16.53 -0.07 3.73
N THR A 130 15.84 -0.34 4.83
CA THR A 130 16.31 -0.07 6.19
C THR A 130 16.65 -1.38 6.89
N LEU A 131 17.77 -1.41 7.60
CA LEU A 131 18.18 -2.55 8.43
C LEU A 131 18.21 -2.11 9.90
N PHE A 132 17.31 -2.66 10.72
CA PHE A 132 17.32 -2.48 12.16
C PHE A 132 18.21 -3.56 12.80
N VAL A 133 19.29 -3.12 13.44
CA VAL A 133 20.34 -4.02 13.95
C VAL A 133 20.15 -4.26 15.44
N ASN A 134 19.93 -5.52 15.82
CA ASN A 134 20.05 -5.95 17.21
C ASN A 134 21.53 -6.15 17.57
N THR A 135 22.17 -5.09 18.06
CA THR A 135 23.63 -5.05 18.27
C THR A 135 24.15 -6.09 19.27
N GLN A 136 23.36 -6.53 20.25
CA GLN A 136 23.78 -7.58 21.16
C GLN A 136 23.89 -8.92 20.42
N ALA A 137 22.82 -9.33 19.73
CA ALA A 137 22.79 -10.59 18.98
C ALA A 137 23.89 -10.66 17.91
N VAL A 138 24.18 -9.54 17.24
CA VAL A 138 25.24 -9.47 16.22
C VAL A 138 26.65 -9.56 16.82
N ASN A 139 26.86 -9.08 18.05
CA ASN A 139 28.16 -9.11 18.71
C ASN A 139 28.46 -10.44 19.42
N GLU A 140 27.43 -11.22 19.73
CA GLU A 140 27.59 -12.58 20.25
C GLU A 140 28.17 -13.46 19.14
N LYS A 141 29.42 -13.92 19.31
CA LYS A 141 30.02 -14.90 18.40
C LYS A 141 29.23 -16.21 18.49
N HIS A 142 28.46 -16.51 17.46
CA HIS A 142 27.89 -17.84 17.23
C HIS A 142 28.95 -18.82 16.74
#